data_AF-A0A0D0D1M7-F1
#
_entry.id   AF-A0A0D0D1M7-F1
#
_cell.length_a   1.000
_cell.length_b   1.000
_cell.length_c   1.000
_cell.angle_alpha   90.00
_cell.angle_beta   90.00
_cell.angle_gamma   90.00
#
_symmetry.space_group_name_H-M   'P 1'
#
loop_
_entity.id
_entity.type
_entity.pdbx_description
1 polymer ?
#
loop_
_entity_poly.entity_id
_entity_poly.type
_entity_poly.pdbx_seq_one_letter_code
_entity_poly.pdbx_strand_id
1 'polypeptide(L)' 'KKPAVWTTDEESALLDFLFGELPKIGNGNFKKVMWNAASSHLMTKFPPQQVKGDTPGEKTAKTCEHKFKVV' A
#
# COMPACT_ATOMS: atom_id res chain seq x y z
N LYS A 1 -15.19 -7.92 -4.47
CA LYS A 1 -14.29 -6.75 -4.32
C LYS A 1 -13.40 -6.71 -5.56
N LYS A 2 -13.27 -5.59 -6.26
CA LYS A 2 -12.41 -5.49 -7.44
C LYS A 2 -10.94 -5.67 -7.03
N PRO A 3 -10.08 -6.28 -7.88
CA PRO A 3 -8.65 -6.38 -7.60
C PRO A 3 -8.03 -4.97 -7.58
N ALA A 4 -7.09 -4.74 -6.67
CA ALA A 4 -6.27 -3.55 -6.70
C ALA A 4 -5.30 -3.65 -7.88
N VAL A 5 -5.33 -2.65 -8.75
CA VAL A 5 -4.34 -2.50 -9.83
C VAL A 5 -3.23 -1.62 -9.27
N TRP A 6 -1.99 -2.06 -9.46
CA TRP A 6 -0.78 -1.42 -8.97
C TRP A 6 0.03 -0.90 -10.14
N THR A 7 0.41 0.37 -10.10
CA THR A 7 1.44 0.92 -10.98
C THR A 7 2.82 0.74 -10.36
N THR A 8 3.87 0.81 -11.18
CA THR A 8 5.26 0.77 -10.70
C THR A 8 5.54 1.85 -9.65
N ASP A 9 4.96 3.05 -9.80
CA ASP A 9 5.12 4.15 -8.85
C ASP A 9 4.44 3.85 -7.49
N GLU A 10 3.27 3.23 -7.52
CA GLU A 10 2.54 2.84 -6.31
C GLU A 10 3.26 1.71 -5.57
N GLU A 11 3.82 0.74 -6.29
CA GLU A 11 4.64 -0.33 -5.71
C GLU A 11 5.92 0.23 -5.09
N SER A 12 6.60 1.12 -5.80
CA SER A 12 7.82 1.77 -5.30
C SER A 12 7.54 2.59 -4.04
N ALA A 13 6.45 3.36 -4.03
CA ALA A 13 6.06 4.12 -2.85
C ALA A 13 5.67 3.24 -1.65
N LEU A 14 5.07 2.07 -1.89
CA LEU A 14 4.80 1.10 -0.83
C LEU A 14 6.12 0.60 -0.23
N LEU A 15 7.09 0.21 -1.07
CA LEU A 15 8.39 -0.27 -0.62
C LEU A 15 9.17 0.83 0.12
N ASP A 16 9.25 2.03 -0.43
CA ASP A 16 9.93 3.18 0.20
C ASP A 16 9.37 3.46 1.60
N PHE A 17 8.03 3.46 1.73
CA PHE A 17 7.38 3.64 3.02
C PHE A 17 7.77 2.53 4.01
N LEU A 18 7.71 1.27 3.58
CA LEU A 18 8.05 0.11 4.43
C LEU A 18 9.53 0.13 4.84
N PHE A 19 10.44 0.47 3.94
CA PHE A 19 11.86 0.65 4.23
C PHE A 19 12.09 1.74 5.29
N GLY A 20 11.35 2.84 5.22
CA GLY A 20 11.36 3.90 6.25
C GLY A 20 10.85 3.44 7.62
N GLU A 21 9.94 2.46 7.65
CA GLU A 21 9.41 1.90 8.90
C GLU A 21 10.28 0.76 9.47
N LEU A 22 11.20 0.16 8.70
CA LEU A 22 12.06 -0.95 9.17
C LEU A 22 12.78 -0.68 10.49
N PRO A 23 13.37 0.51 10.73
CA PRO A 23 14.04 0.80 12.01
C PRO A 23 13.10 0.70 13.22
N LYS A 24 11.78 0.86 13.03
CA LYS A 24 10.77 0.82 14.10
C LYS A 24 10.30 -0.60 14.41
N ILE A 25 10.52 -1.57 13.52
CA ILE A 25 10.05 -2.95 13.68
C ILE A 25 11.15 -3.90 14.18
N GLY A 26 12.43 -3.53 14.00
CA GLY A 26 13.57 -4.39 14.35
C GLY A 26 13.50 -5.71 13.60
N ASN A 27 13.63 -6.84 14.31
CA ASN A 27 13.48 -8.20 13.77
C ASN A 27 12.02 -8.68 13.67
N GLY A 28 11.04 -7.81 13.89
CA GLY A 28 9.62 -8.15 13.88
C GLY A 28 8.95 -8.07 12.52
N ASN A 29 7.70 -8.53 12.45
CA ASN A 29 6.84 -8.34 11.28
C ASN A 29 6.12 -6.98 11.30
N PHE A 30 5.77 -6.47 10.12
CA PHE A 30 4.88 -5.33 9.99
C PHE A 30 3.51 -5.63 10.64
N LYS A 31 3.21 -4.91 11.72
CA LYS A 31 1.92 -4.94 12.42
C LYS A 31 0.84 -4.24 11.59
N LYS A 32 -0.43 -4.57 11.87
CA LYS A 32 -1.63 -3.96 11.26
C LYS A 32 -1.59 -2.42 11.21
N VAL A 33 -1.06 -1.77 12.25
CA VAL A 33 -0.94 -0.30 12.31
C VAL A 33 -0.06 0.27 11.20
N MET A 34 1.04 -0.41 10.85
CA MET A 34 1.92 0.03 9.75
C MET A 34 1.28 -0.21 8.39
N TRP A 35 0.56 -1.32 8.20
CA TRP A 35 -0.19 -1.55 6.97
C TRP A 35 -1.31 -0.53 6.75
N ASN A 36 -1.98 -0.11 7.82
CA ASN A 36 -2.93 0.99 7.77
C ASN A 36 -2.24 2.31 7.40
N ALA A 37 -1.08 2.60 7.99
CA ALA A 37 -0.31 3.80 7.68
C ALA A 37 0.19 3.81 6.22
N ALA A 38 0.66 2.67 5.71
CA ALA A 38 1.07 2.50 4.31
C ALA A 38 -0.12 2.74 3.35
N SER A 39 -1.29 2.18 3.68
CA SER A 39 -2.53 2.42 2.93
C SER A 39 -2.90 3.90 2.88
N SER A 40 -2.86 4.60 4.03
CA SER A 40 -3.11 6.05 4.10
C SER A 40 -2.05 6.87 3.35
N HIS A 41 -0.79 6.45 3.40
CA HIS A 41 0.30 7.10 2.66
C HIS A 41 0.07 7.00 1.15
N LEU A 42 -0.25 5.81 0.65
CA LEU A 42 -0.59 5.59 -0.76
C LEU A 42 -1.82 6.39 -1.19
N MET A 43 -2.87 6.43 -0.37
CA MET A 43 -4.08 7.20 -0.69
C MET A 43 -3.82 8.71 -0.74
N THR A 44 -2.90 9.21 0.09
CA THR A 44 -2.49 10.61 0.08
C THR A 44 -1.63 10.93 -1.15
N LYS A 45 -0.69 10.05 -1.50
CA LYS A 45 0.26 10.25 -2.60
C LYS A 45 -0.37 10.01 -3.98
N PHE A 46 -1.27 9.03 -4.07
CA PHE A 46 -2.00 8.63 -5.27
C PHE A 46 -3.50 8.68 -4.98
N PRO A 47 -4.08 9.89 -4.86
CA PRO A 47 -5.51 10.02 -4.61
C PRO A 47 -6.28 9.29 -5.72
N PRO A 48 -7.41 8.64 -5.40
CA PRO A 48 -8.23 7.99 -6.41
C PRO A 48 -8.57 9.02 -7.49
N GLN A 49 -8.05 8.82 -8.70
CA GLN A 49 -8.45 9.68 -9.81
C GLN A 49 -9.96 9.47 -10.00
N GLN A 50 -10.73 10.56 -9.91
CA GLN A 50 -12.19 10.54 -10.09
C GLN A 50 -12.55 10.32 -11.57
N VAL A 51 -11.95 9.33 -12.21
CA VAL A 51 -12.27 8.97 -13.59
C VAL A 51 -13.59 8.21 -13.55
N LYS A 52 -14.60 8.72 -14.25
CA LYS A 52 -15.86 8.01 -14.52
C LYS A 52 -15.54 6.74 -15.31
N GLY A 53 -15.37 5.62 -14.63
CA GLY A 53 -15.03 4.32 -15.20
C GLY A 53 -14.86 3.24 -14.12
N ASP A 54 -14.47 2.03 -14.52
CA ASP A 54 -14.15 0.94 -13.60
C ASP A 54 -12.97 1.30 -12.71
N THR A 55 -13.24 1.86 -11.54
CA THR A 55 -12.21 2.14 -10.54
C THR A 55 -11.59 0.84 -10.04
N PRO A 56 -10.25 0.73 -10.01
CA PRO A 56 -9.57 -0.39 -9.37
C PRO A 56 -9.97 -0.56 -7.91
N GLY A 57 -9.77 -1.77 -7.37
CA GLY A 57 -9.95 -2.01 -5.95
C GLY A 57 -9.06 -1.13 -5.08
N GLU A 58 -9.58 -0.70 -3.94
CA GLU A 58 -8.83 0.13 -2.99
C GLU A 58 -7.57 -0.55 -2.47
N LYS A 59 -6.52 0.26 -2.31
CA LYS A 59 -5.23 -0.12 -1.70
C LYS A 59 -5.31 -0.06 -0.18
N THR A 60 -6.21 -0.88 0.37
CA THR A 60 -6.35 -1.11 1.81
C THR A 60 -5.10 -1.74 2.44
N ALA A 61 -5.01 -1.73 3.77
CA ALA A 61 -3.94 -2.41 4.51
C ALA A 61 -3.74 -3.88 4.09
N LYS A 62 -4.82 -4.64 3.91
CA LYS A 62 -4.76 -6.04 3.47
C LYS A 62 -4.17 -6.19 2.07
N THR A 63 -4.51 -5.28 1.15
CA THR A 63 -3.98 -5.32 -0.23
C THR A 63 -2.52 -4.87 -0.28
N CYS A 64 -2.10 -3.94 0.58
CA CYS A 64 -0.68 -3.57 0.74
C CYS A 64 0.14 -4.76 1.28
N GLU A 65 -0.35 -5.41 2.35
CA GLU A 65 0.30 -6.59 2.93
C GLU A 65 0.39 -7.74 1.92
N HIS A 66 -0.72 -8.03 1.24
CA HIS A 66 -0.74 -9.07 0.22
C HIS A 66 0.25 -8.75 -0.91
N LYS A 67 0.26 -7.50 -1.39
CA LYS A 67 1.18 -7.06 -2.44
C LYS A 67 2.64 -7.25 -2.02
N PHE A 68 3.02 -6.84 -0.81
CA PHE A 68 4.38 -7.03 -0.31
C PHE A 68 4.79 -8.51 -0.21
N LYS A 69 3.86 -9.40 0.18
CA LYS A 69 4.13 -10.83 0.34
C LYS A 69 4.20 -11.62 -0.98
N VAL A 70 3.72 -11.05 -2.07
CA VAL A 70 3.77 -11.66 -3.42
C VAL A 70 4.84 -11.04 -4.32
N VAL A 71 5.56 -10.04 -3.82
CA VAL A 71 6.86 -9.60 -4.39
C VAL A 71 7.90 -10.66 -4.04
#